data_AF-A0A2M8KD72-F1
#
_entry.id   AF-A0A2M8KD72-F1
#
_cell.length_a   1.000
_cell.length_b   1.000
_cell.length_c   1.000
_cell.angle_alpha   90.00
_cell.angle_beta   90.00
_cell.angle_gamma   90.00
#
_symmetry.space_group_name_H-M   'P 1'
#
loop_
_entity.id
_entity.type
_entity.pdbx_description
1 polymer ?
#
loop_
_entity_poly.entity_id
_entity_poly.type
_entity_poly.pdbx_seq_one_letter_code
_entity_poly.pdbx_strand_id
1 'polypeptide(L)'
;MDKNKKVRCLLLLSGGLDSTLAVKLLINQGIEVSPINFATSFCGPKKARVSALHLGLALREINIKNEFVDILKKPKHGYGAGMNPCIDCHGIMLKKAKQVMDEEGFDFVATGEVLNERPMSQNKRSLKIVEKDAGLEGYLLRPLSAQVLEPTIPELDGRVDREKLLNISGRNRKIQIALAEKFGIKDYPTPAGGCALTQEDFAKRVSELFKNQSSCTLEDVELLKVGRQIWQDGVRMVVGRNEVDNERIKRLVEPNDIILEPINISGPTMLLRAREITESNIEQALKIEVKYIKSVGERDKILFTCIRNGVKETIEFIK
;
A
#
# COMPACT_ATOMS: atom_id res chain seq x y z
N MET A 1 16.05 -38.68 2.00
CA MET A 1 16.03 -37.31 1.45
C MET A 1 17.25 -37.15 0.57
N ASP A 2 17.05 -36.68 -0.66
CA ASP A 2 18.11 -36.52 -1.64
C ASP A 2 19.10 -35.46 -1.15
N LYS A 3 20.35 -35.85 -0.86
CA LYS A 3 21.38 -34.97 -0.25
C LYS A 3 21.77 -33.77 -1.15
N ASN A 4 21.25 -33.72 -2.38
CA ASN A 4 21.50 -32.66 -3.35
C ASN A 4 20.33 -31.67 -3.55
N LYS A 5 19.17 -31.86 -2.90
CA LYS A 5 18.07 -30.90 -3.06
C LYS A 5 18.33 -29.66 -2.22
N LYS A 6 18.64 -28.54 -2.88
CA LYS A 6 18.81 -27.23 -2.23
C LYS A 6 17.50 -26.79 -1.60
N VAL A 7 17.54 -26.32 -0.36
CA VAL A 7 16.38 -25.80 0.37
C VAL A 7 15.90 -24.51 -0.30
N ARG A 8 14.60 -24.40 -0.56
CA ARG A 8 13.98 -23.28 -1.28
C ARG A 8 13.00 -22.53 -0.39
N CYS A 9 13.19 -21.21 -0.26
CA CYS A 9 12.33 -20.34 0.53
C CYS A 9 11.64 -19.28 -0.35
N LEU A 10 10.35 -19.06 -0.12
CA LEU A 10 9.63 -17.90 -0.66
C LEU A 10 9.64 -16.77 0.37
N LEU A 11 10.27 -15.63 0.05
CA LEU A 11 10.46 -14.53 1.01
C LEU A 11 9.67 -13.29 0.62
N LEU A 12 8.85 -12.77 1.55
CA LEU A 12 8.12 -11.52 1.36
C LEU A 12 9.07 -10.32 1.43
N LEU A 13 9.47 -9.79 0.27
CA LEU A 13 10.42 -8.69 0.15
C LEU A 13 9.67 -7.36 0.07
N SER A 14 9.67 -6.59 1.15
CA SER A 14 9.02 -5.27 1.19
C SER A 14 9.86 -4.14 0.56
N GLY A 15 11.16 -4.38 0.36
CA GLY A 15 12.15 -3.37 0.02
C GLY A 15 12.66 -2.55 1.20
N GLY A 16 12.19 -2.82 2.42
CA GLY A 16 12.78 -2.30 3.66
C GLY A 16 14.04 -3.06 4.07
N LEU A 17 14.78 -2.47 5.01
CA LEU A 17 16.01 -3.07 5.55
C LEU A 17 15.76 -4.46 6.15
N ASP A 18 14.70 -4.64 6.94
CA ASP A 18 14.49 -5.90 7.69
C ASP A 18 14.24 -7.08 6.73
N SER A 19 13.44 -6.90 5.68
CA SER A 19 13.28 -7.93 4.64
C SER A 19 14.54 -8.16 3.82
N THR A 20 15.37 -7.13 3.63
CA THR A 20 16.66 -7.26 2.91
C THR A 20 17.67 -8.06 3.73
N LEU A 21 17.72 -7.82 5.05
CA LEU A 21 18.54 -8.59 6.00
C LEU A 21 18.08 -10.03 6.09
N ALA A 22 16.77 -10.29 6.11
CA ALA A 22 16.22 -11.64 6.08
C ALA A 22 16.71 -12.43 4.86
N VAL A 23 16.73 -11.81 3.66
CA VAL A 23 17.29 -12.43 2.46
C VAL A 23 18.77 -12.78 2.65
N LYS A 24 19.58 -11.83 3.12
CA LYS A 24 21.02 -12.05 3.30
C LYS A 24 21.31 -13.16 4.31
N LEU A 25 20.58 -13.21 5.43
CA LEU A 25 20.72 -14.26 6.43
C LEU A 25 20.48 -15.65 5.83
N LEU A 26 19.41 -15.81 5.05
CA LEU A 26 19.08 -17.10 4.44
C LEU A 26 20.05 -17.49 3.31
N ILE A 27 20.42 -16.55 2.43
CA ILE A 27 21.41 -16.80 1.37
C ILE A 27 22.77 -17.21 1.96
N ASN A 28 23.20 -16.58 3.06
CA ASN A 28 24.45 -16.92 3.74
C ASN A 28 24.43 -18.33 4.36
N GLN A 29 23.25 -18.94 4.54
CA GLN A 29 23.10 -20.34 4.93
C GLN A 29 23.01 -21.31 3.73
N GLY A 30 23.12 -20.80 2.49
CA GLY A 30 23.03 -21.62 1.28
C GLY A 30 21.60 -21.89 0.80
N ILE A 31 20.59 -21.24 1.40
CA ILE A 31 19.18 -21.38 1.02
C ILE A 31 18.91 -20.61 -0.27
N GLU A 32 18.17 -21.23 -1.18
CA GLU A 32 17.68 -20.57 -2.40
C GLU A 32 16.47 -19.69 -2.05
N VAL A 33 16.63 -18.38 -2.16
CA VAL A 33 15.59 -17.41 -1.80
C VAL A 33 14.92 -16.85 -3.05
N SER A 34 13.61 -17.07 -3.17
CA SER A 34 12.76 -16.46 -4.19
C SER A 34 11.95 -15.31 -3.57
N PRO A 35 12.24 -14.04 -3.91
CA PRO A 35 11.51 -12.92 -3.34
C PRO A 35 10.15 -12.71 -4.01
N ILE A 36 9.14 -12.43 -3.19
CA ILE A 36 7.78 -12.09 -3.60
C ILE A 36 7.35 -10.77 -2.96
N ASN A 37 6.65 -9.93 -3.72
CA ASN A 37 6.05 -8.68 -3.24
C ASN A 37 4.59 -8.57 -3.67
N PHE A 38 3.79 -7.95 -2.82
CA PHE A 38 2.35 -7.77 -3.05
C PHE A 38 2.02 -6.28 -3.23
N ALA A 39 1.44 -5.97 -4.38
CA ALA A 39 1.00 -4.62 -4.71
C ALA A 39 -0.45 -4.40 -4.24
N THR A 40 -0.66 -3.37 -3.42
CA THR A 40 -1.97 -2.83 -3.04
C THR A 40 -2.13 -1.42 -3.61
N SER A 41 -3.26 -0.77 -3.34
CA SER A 41 -3.46 0.63 -3.73
C SER A 41 -2.59 1.60 -2.94
N PHE A 42 -2.02 1.16 -1.80
CA PHE A 42 -1.27 2.01 -0.86
C PHE A 42 0.22 1.62 -0.76
N CYS A 43 0.56 0.38 -1.08
CA CYS A 43 1.92 -0.14 -1.08
C CYS A 43 2.22 -0.73 -2.45
N GLY A 44 3.33 -0.33 -3.07
CA GLY A 44 3.74 -0.80 -4.38
C GLY A 44 5.14 -1.43 -4.39
N PRO A 45 5.49 -2.15 -5.47
CA PRO A 45 6.71 -2.94 -5.55
C PRO A 45 7.98 -2.12 -5.80
N LYS A 46 7.88 -0.80 -6.02
CA LYS A 46 9.01 0.06 -6.40
C LYS A 46 10.25 -0.13 -5.49
N LYS A 47 10.06 -0.14 -4.17
CA LYS A 47 11.16 -0.35 -3.21
C LYS A 47 11.69 -1.79 -3.25
N ALA A 48 10.79 -2.76 -3.39
CA ALA A 48 11.15 -4.17 -3.50
C ALA A 48 11.96 -4.46 -4.77
N ARG A 49 11.61 -3.85 -5.92
CA ARG A 49 12.35 -3.96 -7.19
C ARG A 49 13.80 -3.52 -7.03
N VAL A 50 14.02 -2.35 -6.42
CA VAL A 50 15.36 -1.81 -6.17
C VAL A 50 16.15 -2.76 -5.25
N SER A 51 15.53 -3.22 -4.15
CA SER A 51 16.17 -4.15 -3.22
C SER A 51 16.52 -5.49 -3.91
N ALA A 52 15.60 -6.07 -4.68
CA ALA A 52 15.83 -7.32 -5.40
C ALA A 52 16.96 -7.19 -6.44
N LEU A 53 17.02 -6.07 -7.17
CA LEU A 53 18.09 -5.77 -8.10
C LEU A 53 19.47 -5.74 -7.40
N HIS A 54 19.58 -5.04 -6.26
CA HIS A 54 20.82 -5.01 -5.47
C HIS A 54 21.19 -6.38 -4.89
N LEU A 55 20.22 -7.24 -4.66
CA LEU A 55 20.42 -8.62 -4.20
C LEU A 55 20.74 -9.60 -5.33
N GLY A 56 20.60 -9.19 -6.60
CA GLY A 56 20.75 -10.08 -7.76
C GLY A 56 19.64 -11.12 -7.87
N LEU A 57 18.43 -10.80 -7.40
CA LEU A 57 17.28 -11.73 -7.36
C LEU A 57 16.15 -11.27 -8.29
N ALA A 58 15.48 -12.22 -8.91
CA ALA A 58 14.26 -11.96 -9.68
C ALA A 58 13.07 -11.76 -8.71
N LEU A 59 12.47 -10.58 -8.72
CA LEU A 59 11.30 -10.27 -7.90
C LEU A 59 10.01 -10.77 -8.57
N ARG A 60 9.24 -11.57 -7.85
CA ARG A 60 7.85 -11.84 -8.21
C ARG A 60 6.93 -10.76 -7.63
N GLU A 61 6.02 -10.27 -8.44
CA GLU A 61 5.04 -9.25 -8.02
C GLU A 61 3.61 -9.77 -8.23
N ILE A 62 2.80 -9.71 -7.19
CA ILE A 62 1.40 -10.11 -7.23
C ILE A 62 0.53 -8.90 -6.91
N ASN A 63 -0.43 -8.61 -7.78
CA ASN A 63 -1.43 -7.58 -7.55
C ASN A 63 -2.55 -8.15 -6.67
N ILE A 64 -2.80 -7.50 -5.53
CA ILE A 64 -3.89 -7.83 -4.58
C ILE A 64 -4.76 -6.60 -4.28
N LYS A 65 -4.83 -5.64 -5.21
CA LYS A 65 -5.53 -4.37 -5.01
C LYS A 65 -7.01 -4.57 -4.68
N ASN A 66 -7.71 -5.41 -5.43
CA ASN A 66 -9.14 -5.67 -5.22
C ASN A 66 -9.38 -6.35 -3.86
N GLU A 67 -8.61 -7.41 -3.55
CA GLU A 67 -8.72 -8.09 -2.26
C GLU A 67 -8.40 -7.15 -1.09
N PHE A 68 -7.44 -6.23 -1.27
CA PHE A 68 -7.12 -5.23 -0.26
C PHE A 68 -8.25 -4.21 -0.06
N VAL A 69 -8.95 -3.80 -1.13
CA VAL A 69 -10.10 -2.90 -1.02
C VAL A 69 -11.21 -3.53 -0.20
N ASP A 70 -11.47 -4.83 -0.37
CA ASP A 70 -12.47 -5.54 0.43
C ASP A 70 -12.07 -5.66 1.90
N ILE A 71 -10.81 -5.95 2.17
CA ILE A 71 -10.24 -5.91 3.52
C ILE A 71 -10.37 -4.51 4.13
N LEU A 72 -10.09 -3.47 3.36
CA LEU A 72 -10.14 -2.09 3.84
C LEU A 72 -11.55 -1.67 4.24
N LYS A 73 -12.60 -2.15 3.55
CA LYS A 73 -13.99 -1.84 3.91
C LYS A 73 -14.41 -2.47 5.24
N LYS A 74 -13.97 -3.71 5.48
CA LYS A 74 -14.41 -4.51 6.63
C LYS A 74 -13.28 -5.42 7.13
N PRO A 75 -12.28 -4.85 7.84
CA PRO A 75 -11.19 -5.64 8.37
C PRO A 75 -11.68 -6.58 9.49
N LYS A 76 -11.24 -7.84 9.46
CA LYS A 76 -11.61 -8.84 10.49
C LYS A 76 -11.02 -8.46 11.84
N HIS A 77 -9.84 -7.84 11.85
CA HIS A 77 -9.10 -7.51 13.07
C HIS A 77 -9.12 -6.02 13.41
N GLY A 78 -9.97 -5.24 12.73
CA GLY A 78 -10.12 -3.80 12.96
C GLY A 78 -9.00 -2.94 12.36
N TYR A 79 -9.07 -1.64 12.65
CA TYR A 79 -8.07 -0.66 12.21
C TYR A 79 -7.07 -0.33 13.32
N GLY A 80 -5.89 0.17 12.94
CA GLY A 80 -4.88 0.69 13.85
C GLY A 80 -5.12 2.15 14.24
N ALA A 81 -4.05 2.94 14.27
CA ALA A 81 -4.11 4.37 14.64
C ALA A 81 -4.82 5.24 13.58
N GLY A 82 -4.93 4.76 12.33
CA GLY A 82 -5.71 5.39 11.27
C GLY A 82 -6.67 4.37 10.65
N MET A 83 -6.77 4.36 9.33
CA MET A 83 -7.58 3.38 8.58
C MET A 83 -6.75 2.16 8.16
N ASN A 84 -5.68 1.82 8.88
CA ASN A 84 -4.73 0.78 8.50
C ASN A 84 -5.15 -0.60 9.03
N PRO A 85 -5.48 -1.59 8.18
CA PRO A 85 -5.86 -2.95 8.61
C PRO A 85 -4.65 -3.89 8.59
N CYS A 86 -3.60 -3.59 9.37
CA CYS A 86 -2.29 -4.22 9.15
C CYS A 86 -2.27 -5.75 9.38
N ILE A 87 -3.06 -6.26 10.33
CA ILE A 87 -3.12 -7.70 10.61
C ILE A 87 -3.74 -8.42 9.40
N ASP A 88 -4.87 -7.93 8.89
CA ASP A 88 -5.54 -8.47 7.70
C ASP A 88 -4.68 -8.34 6.43
N CYS A 89 -4.01 -7.20 6.28
CA CYS A 89 -3.07 -6.94 5.19
C CYS A 89 -1.94 -7.97 5.15
N HIS A 90 -1.31 -8.25 6.29
CA HIS A 90 -0.26 -9.27 6.38
C HIS A 90 -0.85 -10.67 6.15
N GLY A 91 -2.04 -10.95 6.71
CA GLY A 91 -2.74 -12.22 6.54
C GLY A 91 -3.01 -12.57 5.07
N ILE A 92 -3.52 -11.64 4.27
CA ILE A 92 -3.79 -11.91 2.84
C ILE A 92 -2.50 -12.14 2.04
N MET A 93 -1.44 -11.38 2.32
CA MET A 93 -0.13 -11.57 1.67
C MET A 93 0.44 -12.94 1.99
N LEU A 94 0.40 -13.34 3.26
CA LEU A 94 0.88 -14.65 3.70
C LEU A 94 0.02 -15.79 3.15
N LYS A 95 -1.30 -15.62 3.07
CA LYS A 95 -2.21 -16.61 2.46
C LYS A 95 -1.89 -16.82 0.98
N LYS A 96 -1.64 -15.75 0.22
CA LYS A 96 -1.21 -15.86 -1.19
C LYS A 96 0.20 -16.46 -1.31
N ALA A 97 1.11 -16.13 -0.39
CA ALA A 97 2.44 -16.73 -0.35
C ALA A 97 2.38 -18.24 -0.06
N LYS A 98 1.46 -18.69 0.81
CA LYS A 98 1.20 -20.12 1.07
C LYS A 98 0.74 -20.85 -0.19
N GLN A 99 -0.18 -20.26 -0.96
CA GLN A 99 -0.63 -20.84 -2.23
C GLN A 99 0.53 -21.05 -3.20
N VAL A 100 1.36 -20.02 -3.39
CA VAL A 100 2.59 -20.12 -4.21
C VAL A 100 3.56 -21.16 -3.66
N MET A 101 3.73 -21.21 -2.33
CA MET A 101 4.62 -22.16 -1.67
C MET A 101 4.22 -23.61 -2.00
N ASP A 102 2.93 -23.91 -1.92
CA ASP A 102 2.37 -25.23 -2.19
C ASP A 102 2.45 -25.60 -3.68
N GLU A 103 2.01 -24.69 -4.55
CA GLU A 103 1.96 -24.90 -6.00
C GLU A 103 3.34 -25.16 -6.61
N GLU A 104 4.38 -24.52 -6.09
CA GLU A 104 5.74 -24.58 -6.65
C GLU A 104 6.73 -25.39 -5.80
N GLY A 105 6.24 -26.04 -4.74
CA GLY A 105 7.02 -26.91 -3.87
C GLY A 105 8.19 -26.20 -3.18
N PHE A 106 7.95 -25.01 -2.63
CA PHE A 106 8.87 -24.34 -1.70
C PHE A 106 8.80 -25.01 -0.32
N ASP A 107 9.92 -24.98 0.40
CA ASP A 107 10.06 -25.64 1.69
C ASP A 107 9.39 -24.88 2.84
N PHE A 108 9.39 -23.55 2.77
CA PHE A 108 8.80 -22.63 3.76
C PHE A 108 8.67 -21.20 3.23
N VAL A 109 7.91 -20.36 3.94
CA VAL A 109 7.80 -18.91 3.70
C VAL A 109 8.63 -18.15 4.72
N ALA A 110 9.26 -17.04 4.32
CA ALA A 110 9.94 -16.14 5.25
C ALA A 110 9.47 -14.68 5.12
N THR A 111 9.58 -13.93 6.22
CA THR A 111 9.35 -12.48 6.24
C THR A 111 10.47 -11.75 6.98
N GLY A 112 10.57 -10.44 6.76
CA GLY A 112 11.42 -9.55 7.56
C GLY A 112 10.77 -9.08 8.86
N GLU A 113 9.71 -9.72 9.35
CA GLU A 113 9.02 -9.27 10.57
C GLU A 113 9.89 -9.44 11.81
N VAL A 114 9.93 -8.40 12.66
CA VAL A 114 10.64 -8.40 13.93
C VAL A 114 9.62 -8.33 15.06
N LEU A 115 9.70 -9.26 16.02
CA LEU A 115 8.81 -9.30 17.18
C LEU A 115 8.83 -7.95 17.92
N ASN A 116 7.64 -7.41 18.22
CA ASN A 116 7.41 -6.14 18.92
C ASN A 116 7.99 -4.88 18.24
N GLU A 117 8.43 -4.95 16.99
CA GLU A 117 8.89 -3.76 16.25
C GLU A 117 7.72 -2.87 15.82
N ARG A 118 6.56 -3.46 15.50
CA ARG A 118 5.32 -2.74 15.20
C ARG A 118 4.20 -3.12 16.17
N PRO A 119 3.68 -2.16 16.97
CA PRO A 119 2.71 -2.46 18.02
C PRO A 119 1.44 -3.19 17.53
N MET A 120 0.91 -2.81 16.37
CA MET A 120 -0.33 -3.39 15.83
C MET A 120 -0.12 -4.79 15.22
N SER A 121 0.86 -4.94 14.33
CA SER A 121 0.96 -6.13 13.47
C SER A 121 2.02 -7.14 13.90
N GLN A 122 3.01 -6.74 14.69
CA GLN A 122 4.18 -7.58 15.00
C GLN A 122 4.33 -7.90 16.49
N ASN A 123 3.28 -7.73 17.30
CA ASN A 123 3.26 -8.32 18.64
C ASN A 123 3.02 -9.85 18.57
N LYS A 124 3.37 -10.59 19.64
CA LYS A 124 3.28 -12.07 19.68
C LYS A 124 1.90 -12.61 19.28
N ARG A 125 0.82 -11.95 19.70
CA ARG A 125 -0.56 -12.35 19.38
C ARG A 125 -0.85 -12.15 17.89
N SER A 126 -0.53 -10.97 17.34
CA SER A 126 -0.76 -10.66 15.93
C SER A 126 0.03 -11.59 15.01
N LEU A 127 1.30 -11.86 15.32
CA LEU A 127 2.14 -12.79 14.54
C LEU A 127 1.55 -14.20 14.49
N LYS A 128 1.05 -14.71 15.62
CA LYS A 128 0.40 -16.02 15.71
C LYS A 128 -0.94 -16.04 14.95
N ILE A 129 -1.73 -14.97 15.03
CA ILE A 129 -2.99 -14.85 14.29
C ILE A 129 -2.75 -14.91 12.79
N VAL A 130 -1.83 -14.10 12.25
CA VAL A 130 -1.60 -14.05 10.80
C VAL A 130 -1.01 -15.36 10.27
N GLU A 131 -0.15 -16.01 11.05
CA GLU A 131 0.42 -17.30 10.69
C GLU A 131 -0.65 -18.39 10.60
N LYS A 132 -1.54 -18.45 11.60
CA LYS A 132 -2.67 -19.38 11.62
C LYS A 132 -3.70 -19.08 10.53
N ASP A 133 -4.14 -17.83 10.40
CA ASP A 133 -5.13 -17.42 9.40
C ASP A 133 -4.62 -17.66 7.95
N ALA A 134 -3.30 -17.65 7.74
CA ALA A 134 -2.66 -17.95 6.47
C ALA A 134 -2.38 -19.45 6.24
N GLY A 135 -2.57 -20.32 7.25
CA GLY A 135 -2.26 -21.74 7.16
C GLY A 135 -0.76 -22.04 7.07
N LEU A 136 0.07 -21.20 7.68
CA LEU A 136 1.54 -21.31 7.66
C LEU A 136 2.13 -21.72 9.02
N GLU A 137 1.32 -22.29 9.91
CA GLU A 137 1.75 -22.72 11.24
C GLU A 137 2.98 -23.63 11.16
N GLY A 138 4.10 -23.17 11.74
CA GLY A 138 5.37 -23.90 11.72
C GLY A 138 6.16 -23.82 10.41
N TYR A 139 5.64 -23.16 9.37
CA TYR A 139 6.31 -22.95 8.07
C TYR A 139 6.56 -21.47 7.74
N LEU A 140 6.30 -20.56 8.69
CA LEU A 140 6.58 -19.12 8.55
C LEU A 140 7.80 -18.70 9.36
N LEU A 141 8.95 -18.62 8.71
CA LEU A 141 10.20 -18.20 9.32
C LEU A 141 10.33 -16.67 9.40
N ARG A 142 10.82 -16.18 10.55
CA ARG A 142 11.11 -14.75 10.78
C ARG A 142 12.58 -14.60 11.17
N PRO A 143 13.53 -14.57 10.21
CA PRO A 143 14.97 -14.74 10.48
C PRO A 143 15.55 -13.76 11.51
N LEU A 144 15.02 -12.54 11.58
CA LEU A 144 15.51 -11.52 12.50
C LEU A 144 15.05 -11.72 13.95
N SER A 145 13.96 -12.46 14.17
CA SER A 145 13.37 -12.69 15.50
C SER A 145 13.23 -14.18 15.84
N ALA A 146 13.84 -15.07 15.05
CA ALA A 146 13.66 -16.51 15.16
C ALA A 146 14.01 -17.02 16.56
N GLN A 147 15.13 -16.58 17.14
CA GLN A 147 15.60 -17.06 18.44
C GLN A 147 14.72 -16.64 19.63
N VAL A 148 13.83 -15.66 19.46
CA VAL A 148 12.86 -15.20 20.47
C VAL A 148 11.43 -15.65 20.18
N LEU A 149 11.24 -16.49 19.16
CA LEU A 149 9.99 -17.12 18.77
C LEU A 149 10.12 -18.64 18.86
N GLU A 150 8.98 -19.34 18.83
CA GLU A 150 8.97 -20.79 18.73
C GLU A 150 9.67 -21.23 17.43
N PRO A 151 10.45 -22.31 17.46
CA PRO A 151 11.14 -22.81 16.27
C PRO A 151 10.13 -23.31 15.23
N THR A 152 10.40 -22.99 13.98
CA THR A 152 9.66 -23.51 12.82
C THR A 152 10.13 -24.91 12.45
N ILE A 153 9.32 -25.64 11.69
CA ILE A 153 9.66 -26.97 11.16
C ILE A 153 10.99 -26.97 10.38
N PRO A 154 11.27 -26.03 9.45
CA PRO A 154 12.57 -25.99 8.77
C PRO A 154 13.75 -25.72 9.71
N GLU A 155 13.54 -25.11 10.88
CA GLU A 155 14.59 -25.01 11.91
C GLU A 155 14.78 -26.34 12.66
N LEU A 156 13.68 -27.02 13.00
CA LEU A 156 13.70 -28.28 13.75
C LEU A 156 14.28 -29.45 12.95
N ASP A 157 14.03 -29.51 11.64
CA ASP A 157 14.50 -30.58 10.77
C ASP A 157 15.87 -30.30 10.13
N GLY A 158 16.50 -29.17 10.48
CA GLY A 158 17.86 -28.82 10.05
C GLY A 158 17.97 -28.22 8.65
N ARG A 159 16.85 -27.94 7.95
CA ARG A 159 16.87 -27.17 6.69
C ARG A 159 17.36 -25.74 6.87
N VAL A 160 17.18 -25.17 8.07
CA VAL A 160 17.62 -23.84 8.48
C VAL A 160 18.38 -23.95 9.80
N ASP A 161 19.57 -23.37 9.85
CA ASP A 161 20.40 -23.33 11.06
C ASP A 161 19.96 -22.15 11.94
N ARG A 162 19.23 -22.47 13.02
CA ARG A 162 18.69 -21.48 13.98
C ARG A 162 19.78 -20.67 14.68
N GLU A 163 20.97 -21.24 14.89
CA GLU A 163 22.08 -20.53 15.54
C GLU A 163 22.65 -19.41 14.66
N LYS A 164 22.43 -19.48 13.35
CA LYS A 164 22.77 -18.43 12.37
C LYS A 164 21.66 -17.41 12.16
N LEU A 165 20.54 -17.52 12.86
CA LEU A 165 19.45 -16.53 12.89
C LEU A 165 19.64 -15.57 14.06
N LEU A 166 18.68 -14.67 14.28
CA LEU A 166 18.82 -13.59 15.26
C LEU A 166 17.72 -13.60 16.33
N ASN A 167 17.98 -12.86 17.41
CA ASN A 167 17.12 -12.68 18.57
C ASN A 167 16.57 -11.23 18.70
N ILE A 168 16.40 -10.53 17.58
CA ILE A 168 15.96 -9.13 17.60
C ILE A 168 14.50 -9.05 18.04
N SER A 169 14.23 -8.13 18.97
CA SER A 169 12.89 -7.79 19.43
C SER A 169 12.81 -6.32 19.80
N GLY A 170 11.64 -5.72 19.59
CA GLY A 170 11.36 -4.31 19.88
C GLY A 170 11.69 -3.37 18.74
N ARG A 171 11.60 -2.06 19.04
CA ARG A 171 11.66 -0.98 18.04
C ARG A 171 13.08 -0.48 17.74
N ASN A 172 14.06 -0.91 18.51
CA ASN A 172 15.44 -0.46 18.35
C ASN A 172 16.06 -1.13 17.12
N ARG A 173 16.64 -0.32 16.21
CA ARG A 173 17.19 -0.80 14.94
C ARG A 173 18.72 -0.81 14.86
N LYS A 174 19.42 -0.61 15.99
CA LYS A 174 20.89 -0.57 16.03
C LYS A 174 21.52 -1.85 15.45
N ILE A 175 20.97 -3.02 15.78
CA ILE A 175 21.48 -4.30 15.28
C ILE A 175 21.28 -4.42 13.77
N GLN A 176 20.08 -4.07 13.27
CA GLN A 176 19.77 -4.09 11.84
C GLN A 176 20.70 -3.16 11.05
N ILE A 177 20.98 -1.96 11.56
CA ILE A 177 21.89 -1.00 10.92
C ILE A 177 23.32 -1.54 10.87
N ALA A 178 23.84 -2.08 11.97
CA ALA A 178 25.17 -2.68 12.01
C ALA A 178 25.29 -3.89 11.06
N LEU A 179 24.24 -4.70 10.93
CA LEU A 179 24.19 -5.78 9.95
C LEU A 179 24.14 -5.28 8.50
N ALA A 180 23.46 -4.16 8.26
CA ALA A 180 23.43 -3.52 6.94
C ALA A 180 24.86 -3.15 6.50
N GLU A 181 25.62 -2.52 7.39
CA GLU A 181 27.03 -2.19 7.17
C GLU A 181 27.88 -3.44 6.90
N LYS A 182 27.74 -4.46 7.76
CA LYS A 182 28.45 -5.75 7.62
C LYS A 182 28.16 -6.44 6.28
N PHE A 183 26.92 -6.36 5.79
CA PHE A 183 26.50 -6.96 4.52
C PHE A 183 26.66 -6.02 3.31
N GLY A 184 27.23 -4.83 3.49
CA GLY A 184 27.43 -3.86 2.41
C GLY A 184 26.12 -3.27 1.84
N ILE A 185 25.03 -3.28 2.61
CA ILE A 185 23.73 -2.73 2.22
C ILE A 185 23.75 -1.22 2.52
N LYS A 186 24.08 -0.42 1.52
CA LYS A 186 24.20 1.04 1.65
C LYS A 186 22.87 1.78 1.42
N ASP A 187 22.09 1.30 0.45
CA ASP A 187 20.86 1.96 0.02
C ASP A 187 19.62 1.19 0.49
N TYR A 188 19.12 1.55 1.66
CA TYR A 188 17.81 1.10 2.14
C TYR A 188 16.95 2.31 2.55
N PRO A 189 15.62 2.21 2.42
CA PRO A 189 14.74 3.31 2.80
C PRO A 189 14.92 3.67 4.27
N THR A 190 15.08 4.96 4.55
CA THR A 190 14.93 5.48 5.91
C THR A 190 13.56 5.11 6.46
N PRO A 191 13.42 4.87 7.77
CA PRO A 191 12.13 4.62 8.38
C PRO A 191 11.26 5.86 8.22
N ALA A 192 10.37 5.84 7.22
CA ALA A 192 9.44 6.92 6.94
C ALA A 192 7.99 6.42 7.11
N GLY A 193 7.27 7.06 8.02
CA GLY A 193 5.82 7.30 8.00
C GLY A 193 4.84 6.11 7.97
N GLY A 194 5.29 4.85 7.96
CA GLY A 194 4.37 3.72 7.87
C GLY A 194 3.57 3.70 6.55
N CYS A 195 2.41 3.05 6.56
CA CYS A 195 1.50 3.01 5.41
C CYS A 195 0.80 4.38 5.23
N ALA A 196 0.37 4.74 4.02
CA ALA A 196 -0.46 5.95 3.83
C ALA A 196 -1.70 5.96 4.74
N LEU A 197 -2.25 4.78 5.06
CA LEU A 197 -3.41 4.61 5.93
C LEU A 197 -3.15 4.94 7.41
N THR A 198 -1.89 5.09 7.84
CA THR A 198 -1.54 5.57 9.18
C THR A 198 -1.40 7.09 9.24
N GLN A 199 -1.44 7.78 8.10
CA GLN A 199 -1.37 9.24 8.04
C GLN A 199 -2.76 9.82 8.28
N GLU A 200 -2.89 10.72 9.25
CA GLU A 200 -4.18 11.25 9.71
C GLU A 200 -5.02 11.83 8.56
N ASP A 201 -4.42 12.70 7.74
CA ASP A 201 -5.11 13.32 6.61
C ASP A 201 -5.61 12.32 5.58
N PHE A 202 -4.86 11.25 5.35
CA PHE A 202 -5.25 10.23 4.38
C PHE A 202 -6.29 9.27 4.97
N ALA A 203 -6.16 8.91 6.25
CA ALA A 203 -7.15 8.14 6.98
C ALA A 203 -8.51 8.86 6.98
N LYS A 204 -8.54 10.18 7.20
CA LYS A 204 -9.77 11.00 7.11
C LYS A 204 -10.45 10.87 5.75
N ARG A 205 -9.69 10.95 4.65
CA ARG A 205 -10.25 10.80 3.28
C ARG A 205 -10.90 9.43 3.07
N VAL A 206 -10.29 8.36 3.57
CA VAL A 206 -10.85 7.00 3.49
C VAL A 206 -12.11 6.90 4.34
N SER A 207 -12.10 7.43 5.57
CA SER A 207 -13.28 7.46 6.44
C SER A 207 -14.44 8.26 5.82
N GLU A 208 -14.16 9.41 5.20
CA GLU A 208 -15.18 10.20 4.48
C GLU A 208 -15.74 9.45 3.28
N LEU A 209 -14.91 8.75 2.51
CA LEU A 209 -15.38 7.90 1.41
C LEU A 209 -16.39 6.85 1.91
N PHE A 210 -16.06 6.12 2.98
CA PHE A 210 -16.96 5.09 3.53
C PHE A 210 -18.21 5.66 4.20
N LYS A 211 -18.17 6.90 4.69
CA LYS A 211 -19.35 7.58 5.24
C LYS A 211 -20.33 8.00 4.15
N ASN A 212 -19.83 8.50 3.02
CA ASN A 212 -20.66 9.04 1.95
C ASN A 212 -21.02 8.02 0.87
N GLN A 213 -20.32 6.88 0.82
CA GLN A 213 -20.48 5.90 -0.25
C GLN A 213 -20.54 4.47 0.30
N SER A 214 -21.69 3.82 0.12
CA SER A 214 -21.93 2.45 0.60
C SER A 214 -21.17 1.39 -0.19
N SER A 215 -20.97 1.61 -1.49
CA SER A 215 -20.18 0.74 -2.37
C SER A 215 -18.90 1.44 -2.81
N CYS A 216 -17.75 0.96 -2.34
CA CYS A 216 -16.44 1.52 -2.70
C CYS A 216 -15.74 0.62 -3.74
N THR A 217 -15.36 1.17 -4.90
CA THR A 217 -14.61 0.46 -5.95
C THR A 217 -13.10 0.65 -5.79
N LEU A 218 -12.32 -0.05 -6.61
CA LEU A 218 -10.87 0.19 -6.66
C LEU A 218 -10.57 1.60 -7.18
N GLU A 219 -11.33 2.05 -8.17
CA GLU A 219 -11.25 3.36 -8.80
C GLU A 219 -11.49 4.47 -7.78
N ASP A 220 -12.48 4.31 -6.89
CA ASP A 220 -12.73 5.27 -5.81
C ASP A 220 -11.55 5.42 -4.86
N VAL A 221 -10.90 4.30 -4.53
CA VAL A 221 -9.70 4.26 -3.68
C VAL A 221 -8.50 4.84 -4.40
N GLU A 222 -8.33 4.56 -5.69
CA GLU A 222 -7.28 5.14 -6.52
C GLU A 222 -7.42 6.67 -6.62
N LEU A 223 -8.66 7.17 -6.71
CA LEU A 223 -8.99 8.59 -6.75
C LEU A 223 -8.63 9.33 -5.45
N LEU A 224 -8.62 8.67 -4.28
CA LEU A 224 -8.21 9.30 -2.99
C LEU A 224 -6.77 9.83 -3.01
N LYS A 225 -5.94 9.27 -3.90
CA LYS A 225 -4.52 9.60 -4.07
C LYS A 225 -4.28 10.79 -5.00
N VAL A 226 -5.34 11.41 -5.51
CA VAL A 226 -5.29 12.47 -6.50
C VAL A 226 -5.85 13.76 -5.91
N GLY A 227 -5.19 14.87 -6.21
CA GLY A 227 -5.73 16.19 -5.93
C GLY A 227 -6.07 16.48 -4.47
N ARG A 228 -6.91 17.50 -4.30
CA ARG A 228 -7.58 17.86 -3.04
C ARG A 228 -8.96 17.20 -3.04
N GLN A 229 -9.29 16.50 -1.98
CA GLN A 229 -10.57 15.83 -1.82
C GLN A 229 -11.49 16.73 -1.00
N ILE A 230 -12.68 17.03 -1.51
CA ILE A 230 -13.69 17.85 -0.85
C ILE A 230 -15.01 17.09 -0.97
N TRP A 231 -15.76 17.02 0.12
CA TRP A 231 -17.12 16.49 0.14
C TRP A 231 -18.10 17.60 0.48
N GLN A 232 -19.13 17.79 -0.34
CA GLN A 232 -20.18 18.76 -0.10
C GLN A 232 -21.50 18.24 -0.66
N ASP A 233 -22.56 18.26 0.16
CA ASP A 233 -23.92 17.87 -0.22
C ASP A 233 -24.00 16.49 -0.92
N GLY A 234 -23.20 15.53 -0.46
CA GLY A 234 -23.13 14.17 -1.03
C GLY A 234 -22.32 14.05 -2.33
N VAL A 235 -21.73 15.15 -2.81
CA VAL A 235 -20.87 15.19 -4.00
C VAL A 235 -19.40 15.18 -3.60
N ARG A 236 -18.64 14.25 -4.18
CA ARG A 236 -17.19 14.21 -4.08
C ARG A 236 -16.58 15.10 -5.14
N MET A 237 -15.86 16.13 -4.72
CA MET A 237 -15.13 17.04 -5.59
C MET A 237 -13.63 16.80 -5.46
N VAL A 238 -12.94 16.59 -6.59
CA VAL A 238 -11.49 16.37 -6.63
C VAL A 238 -10.83 17.45 -7.46
N VAL A 239 -10.04 18.30 -6.80
CA VAL A 239 -9.37 19.44 -7.46
C VAL A 239 -7.89 19.14 -7.70
N GLY A 240 -7.45 19.24 -8.94
CA GLY A 240 -6.03 19.08 -9.30
C GLY A 240 -5.11 20.03 -8.52
N ARG A 241 -3.95 19.54 -8.09
CA ARG A 241 -2.90 20.37 -7.45
C ARG A 241 -1.84 20.84 -8.45
N ASN A 242 -1.69 20.10 -9.54
CA ASN A 242 -0.70 20.31 -10.59
C ASN A 242 -1.12 19.49 -11.82
N GLU A 243 -0.36 19.61 -12.90
CA GLU A 243 -0.65 18.92 -14.17
C GLU A 243 -0.71 17.39 -14.03
N VAL A 244 0.12 16.81 -13.17
CA VAL A 244 0.10 15.35 -12.93
C VAL A 244 -1.22 14.92 -12.29
N ASP A 245 -1.75 15.70 -11.35
CA ASP A 245 -3.07 15.42 -10.78
C ASP A 245 -4.19 15.66 -11.80
N ASN A 246 -4.13 16.71 -12.61
CA ASN A 246 -5.12 16.98 -13.67
C ASN A 246 -5.22 15.77 -14.64
N GLU A 247 -4.08 15.29 -15.11
CA GLU A 247 -4.03 14.12 -16.01
C GLU A 247 -4.49 12.83 -15.32
N ARG A 248 -4.21 12.67 -14.03
CA ARG A 248 -4.73 11.52 -13.26
C ARG A 248 -6.23 11.59 -13.05
N ILE A 249 -6.78 12.79 -12.82
CA ILE A 249 -8.23 13.00 -12.71
C ILE A 249 -8.93 12.53 -14.00
N LYS A 250 -8.48 13.03 -15.16
CA LYS A 250 -9.05 12.68 -16.47
C LYS A 250 -9.05 11.17 -16.75
N ARG A 251 -8.03 10.44 -16.25
CA ARG A 251 -7.91 8.99 -16.42
C ARG A 251 -8.78 8.16 -15.48
N LEU A 252 -9.29 8.75 -14.40
CA LEU A 252 -10.10 8.07 -13.38
C LEU A 252 -11.59 8.40 -13.49
N VAL A 253 -11.99 9.15 -14.52
CA VAL A 253 -13.40 9.47 -14.82
C VAL A 253 -14.19 8.19 -15.01
N GLU A 254 -15.32 8.09 -14.33
CA GLU A 254 -16.32 7.03 -14.46
C GLU A 254 -17.60 7.58 -15.12
N PRO A 255 -18.51 6.71 -15.59
CA PRO A 255 -19.81 7.15 -16.10
C PRO A 255 -20.55 8.02 -15.07
N ASN A 256 -21.19 9.09 -15.54
CA ASN A 256 -21.91 10.11 -14.74
C ASN A 256 -21.05 11.08 -13.95
N ASP A 257 -19.72 10.95 -13.94
CA ASP A 257 -18.86 12.01 -13.44
C ASP A 257 -18.97 13.26 -14.32
N ILE A 258 -18.70 14.42 -13.72
CA ILE A 258 -18.56 15.69 -14.41
C ILE A 258 -17.14 16.21 -14.23
N ILE A 259 -16.53 16.65 -15.33
CA ILE A 259 -15.26 17.37 -15.32
C ILE A 259 -15.52 18.85 -15.55
N LEU A 260 -14.89 19.71 -14.75
CA LEU A 260 -14.84 21.15 -14.94
C LEU A 260 -13.39 21.57 -15.22
N GLU A 261 -13.19 22.36 -16.28
CA GLU A 261 -11.88 22.85 -16.70
C GLU A 261 -11.96 24.31 -17.17
N PRO A 262 -11.18 25.24 -16.58
CA PRO A 262 -11.08 26.61 -17.06
C PRO A 262 -10.54 26.69 -18.50
N ILE A 263 -11.18 27.52 -19.34
CA ILE A 263 -10.83 27.69 -20.76
C ILE A 263 -9.97 28.94 -20.97
N ASN A 264 -10.42 30.08 -20.44
CA ASN A 264 -9.82 31.39 -20.72
C ASN A 264 -8.74 31.79 -19.70
N ILE A 265 -8.44 30.92 -18.74
CA ILE A 265 -7.43 31.15 -17.71
C ILE A 265 -6.79 29.82 -17.28
N SER A 266 -5.52 29.87 -16.85
CA SER A 266 -4.85 28.70 -16.28
C SER A 266 -5.44 28.35 -14.91
N GLY A 267 -5.98 27.13 -14.78
CA GLY A 267 -6.48 26.63 -13.50
C GLY A 267 -6.43 25.10 -13.41
N PRO A 268 -6.90 24.53 -12.28
CA PRO A 268 -6.94 23.08 -12.11
C PRO A 268 -8.04 22.44 -12.97
N THR A 269 -7.96 21.12 -13.14
CA THR A 269 -9.11 20.29 -13.51
C THR A 269 -9.83 19.87 -12.23
N MET A 270 -11.16 19.98 -12.19
CA MET A 270 -11.99 19.43 -11.13
C MET A 270 -12.86 18.27 -11.63
N LEU A 271 -12.97 17.21 -10.82
CA LEU A 271 -13.92 16.11 -11.00
C LEU A 271 -15.03 16.21 -9.94
N LEU A 272 -16.28 16.05 -10.37
CA LEU A 272 -17.43 15.85 -9.51
C LEU A 272 -17.91 14.41 -9.68
N ARG A 273 -18.05 13.70 -8.57
CA ARG A 273 -18.56 12.33 -8.52
C ARG A 273 -19.67 12.21 -7.49
N ALA A 274 -20.84 11.75 -7.93
CA ALA A 274 -21.98 11.42 -7.09
C ALA A 274 -22.95 10.51 -7.85
N ARG A 275 -23.92 9.93 -7.15
CA ARG A 275 -25.02 9.20 -7.80
C ARG A 275 -25.88 10.12 -8.68
N GLU A 276 -26.06 11.35 -8.23
CA GLU A 276 -26.78 12.41 -8.93
C GLU A 276 -26.03 13.73 -8.72
N ILE A 277 -25.83 14.48 -9.81
CA ILE A 277 -25.20 15.79 -9.78
C ILE A 277 -26.19 16.78 -10.39
N THR A 278 -26.59 17.76 -9.57
CA THR A 278 -27.53 18.83 -9.94
C THR A 278 -26.79 20.09 -10.39
N GLU A 279 -27.48 21.00 -11.06
CA GLU A 279 -26.92 22.32 -11.44
C GLU A 279 -26.43 23.11 -10.22
N SER A 280 -27.15 23.05 -9.10
CA SER A 280 -26.71 23.67 -7.83
C SER A 280 -25.35 23.12 -7.37
N ASN A 281 -25.10 21.81 -7.54
CA ASN A 281 -23.80 21.23 -7.21
C ASN A 281 -22.69 21.72 -8.16
N ILE A 282 -23.00 21.91 -9.45
CA ILE A 282 -22.06 22.47 -10.43
C ILE A 282 -21.71 23.92 -10.07
N GLU A 283 -22.71 24.75 -9.75
CA GLU A 283 -22.49 26.13 -9.29
C GLU A 283 -21.62 26.20 -8.03
N GLN A 284 -21.86 25.32 -7.06
CA GLN A 284 -21.03 25.21 -5.85
C GLN A 284 -19.59 24.78 -6.18
N ALA A 285 -19.42 23.82 -7.08
CA ALA A 285 -18.12 23.35 -7.53
C ALA A 285 -17.32 24.48 -8.21
N LEU A 286 -17.95 25.26 -9.09
CA LEU A 286 -17.34 26.43 -9.72
C LEU A 286 -16.87 27.47 -8.68
N LYS A 287 -17.71 27.78 -7.68
CA LYS A 287 -17.34 28.66 -6.54
C LYS A 287 -16.12 28.16 -5.77
N ILE A 288 -15.95 26.85 -5.67
CA ILE A 288 -14.79 26.23 -5.02
C ILE A 288 -13.56 26.29 -5.92
N GLU A 289 -13.72 25.93 -7.19
CA GLU A 289 -12.62 25.82 -8.15
C GLU A 289 -11.92 27.15 -8.39
N VAL A 290 -12.70 28.24 -8.51
CA VAL A 290 -12.18 29.59 -8.72
C VAL A 290 -11.27 30.06 -7.57
N LYS A 291 -11.43 29.53 -6.35
CA LYS A 291 -10.52 29.82 -5.23
C LYS A 291 -9.11 29.27 -5.44
N TYR A 292 -8.94 28.31 -6.35
CA TYR A 292 -7.67 27.69 -6.70
C TYR A 292 -7.05 28.24 -7.99
N ILE A 293 -7.73 29.14 -8.68
CA ILE A 293 -7.21 29.86 -9.85
C ILE A 293 -6.47 31.10 -9.38
N LYS A 294 -5.21 31.24 -9.81
CA LYS A 294 -4.40 32.43 -9.47
C LYS A 294 -4.86 33.62 -10.32
N SER A 295 -4.74 34.82 -9.77
CA SER A 295 -4.94 36.08 -10.49
C SER A 295 -6.37 36.32 -11.01
N VAL A 296 -7.39 35.89 -10.27
CA VAL A 296 -8.81 36.20 -10.54
C VAL A 296 -9.32 37.23 -9.52
N GLY A 297 -9.70 38.41 -10.00
CA GLY A 297 -10.35 39.49 -9.24
C GLY A 297 -11.86 39.28 -9.07
N GLU A 298 -12.50 40.11 -8.25
CA GLU A 298 -13.97 40.14 -8.12
C GLU A 298 -14.59 40.57 -9.45
N ARG A 299 -15.65 39.87 -9.90
CA ARG A 299 -16.38 40.08 -11.16
C ARG A 299 -15.66 39.64 -12.45
N ASP A 300 -14.52 38.97 -12.35
CA ASP A 300 -13.89 38.36 -13.52
C ASP A 300 -14.78 37.26 -14.10
N LYS A 301 -14.94 37.29 -15.43
CA LYS A 301 -15.65 36.26 -16.19
C LYS A 301 -14.72 35.10 -16.49
N ILE A 302 -15.08 33.91 -16.03
CA ILE A 302 -14.35 32.67 -16.30
C ILE A 302 -15.26 31.74 -17.09
N LEU A 303 -14.73 31.20 -18.18
CA LEU A 303 -15.38 30.18 -18.98
C LEU A 303 -14.84 28.81 -18.58
N PHE A 304 -15.74 27.88 -18.30
CA PHE A 304 -15.42 26.50 -17.97
C PHE A 304 -15.94 25.56 -19.05
N THR A 305 -15.13 24.56 -19.40
CA THR A 305 -15.62 23.38 -20.09
C THR A 305 -16.22 22.46 -19.04
N CYS A 306 -17.52 22.17 -19.16
CA CYS A 306 -18.21 21.12 -18.44
C CYS A 306 -18.26 19.88 -19.33
N ILE A 307 -17.68 18.77 -18.89
CA ILE A 307 -17.71 17.50 -19.62
C ILE A 307 -18.57 16.51 -18.83
N ARG A 308 -19.68 16.07 -19.43
CA ARG A 308 -20.59 15.06 -18.86
C ARG A 308 -20.85 13.97 -19.89
N ASN A 309 -20.52 12.73 -19.56
CA ASN A 309 -20.70 11.59 -20.47
C ASN A 309 -20.10 11.81 -21.89
N GLY A 310 -18.96 12.52 -21.96
CA GLY A 310 -18.28 12.86 -23.22
C GLY A 310 -18.85 14.06 -23.98
N VAL A 311 -19.99 14.61 -23.56
CA VAL A 311 -20.56 15.85 -24.10
C VAL A 311 -19.84 17.03 -23.43
N LYS A 312 -19.41 18.00 -24.24
CA LYS A 312 -18.74 19.22 -23.78
C LYS A 312 -19.69 20.41 -23.90
N GLU A 313 -19.85 21.14 -22.82
CA GLU A 313 -20.62 22.37 -22.75
C GLU A 313 -19.75 23.49 -22.18
N THR A 314 -20.01 24.73 -22.57
CA THR A 314 -19.32 25.90 -22.01
C THR A 314 -20.23 26.59 -21.00
N ILE A 315 -19.73 26.76 -19.78
CA ILE A 315 -20.43 27.46 -18.70
C ILE A 315 -19.68 28.76 -18.40
N GLU A 316 -20.40 29.88 -18.31
CA GLU A 316 -19.87 31.15 -17.82
C GLU A 316 -20.09 31.25 -16.31
N PHE A 317 -19.03 31.59 -15.57
CA PHE A 317 -19.08 31.87 -14.15
C PHE A 317 -18.47 33.25 -13.85
N ILE A 318 -19.14 34.02 -13.00
CA ILE A 318 -18.67 35.34 -12.54
C ILE A 318 -18.32 35.22 -11.05
N LYS A 319 -17.07 35.55 -10.71
CA LYS A 319 -16.58 35.50 -9.32
C LYS A 319 -17.17 36.59 -8.44
#